data_AF-A0A7C5NRJ3-F1
#
_entry.id   AF-A0A7C5NRJ3-F1
#
_cell.length_a   1.000
_cell.length_b   1.000
_cell.length_c   1.000
_cell.angle_alpha   90.00
_cell.angle_beta   90.00
_cell.angle_gamma   90.00
#
_symmetry.space_group_name_H-M   'P 1'
#
loop_
_entity.id
_entity.type
_entity.pdbx_description
1 polymer ?
#
loop_
_entity_poly.entity_id
_entity_poly.type
_entity_poly.pdbx_seq_one_letter_code
_entity_poly.pdbx_strand_id
1 'polypeptide(L)'
;MLKQNLFLLLLVLPMVIFANNHPSLIYIQQYSELATREMNASGIPASIKLAQGILESSWGKSESALYYNNHFGIKCKSNWNGDSFRKEDDDYDRQGHLIPSCFRAYKTASESYRDHSNFLKNNVRYSKLFQLEKTDYINWAIGLQQCGYATSKDYALKLIDLIEKYNLQRFDQVGAVENLSPLKYDLPQPVTPQEVSPITVPQEILPIERESPRTRIKEEYLLFDIIPNQYKQNNIVETVETPPVKSMNLSTETNEEVLITFRRSYDKRYQQIARKPRIRNSQRR
;
A
#
# COMPACT_ATOMS: atom_id res chain seq x y z
N MET A 1 57.42 1.54 -33.77
CA MET A 1 57.88 1.45 -32.37
C MET A 1 56.83 2.07 -31.46
N LEU A 2 56.44 1.31 -30.43
CA LEU A 2 55.48 1.59 -29.36
C LEU A 2 55.53 3.03 -28.80
N LYS A 3 54.37 3.68 -28.71
CA LYS A 3 54.00 4.62 -27.63
C LYS A 3 52.54 4.34 -27.27
N GLN A 4 52.31 3.29 -26.50
CA GLN A 4 52.00 3.32 -25.06
C GLN A 4 50.55 3.71 -24.76
N ASN A 5 49.74 2.66 -24.75
CA ASN A 5 48.36 2.56 -24.29
C ASN A 5 48.26 2.95 -22.80
N LEU A 6 47.79 4.16 -22.47
CA LEU A 6 47.55 4.54 -21.06
C LEU A 6 46.18 5.18 -20.80
N PHE A 7 45.26 5.25 -21.77
CA PHE A 7 43.99 5.94 -21.59
C PHE A 7 42.76 5.03 -21.41
N LEU A 8 42.95 3.78 -21.00
CA LEU A 8 41.86 2.79 -20.95
C LEU A 8 41.76 2.04 -19.61
N LEU A 9 41.99 2.73 -18.50
CA LEU A 9 41.88 2.13 -17.16
C LEU A 9 41.23 3.00 -16.07
N LEU A 10 40.32 3.92 -16.43
CA LEU A 10 39.73 4.85 -15.45
C LEU A 10 38.22 5.12 -15.59
N LEU A 11 37.45 4.23 -16.21
CA LEU A 11 35.99 4.36 -16.31
C LEU A 11 35.24 3.05 -16.02
N VAL A 12 35.68 2.31 -15.01
CA VAL A 12 34.83 1.29 -14.37
C VAL A 12 34.65 1.68 -12.91
N LEU A 13 34.01 2.84 -12.69
CA LEU A 13 33.40 3.10 -11.39
C LEU A 13 32.23 2.11 -11.29
N PRO A 14 32.19 1.20 -10.30
CA PRO A 14 31.00 0.39 -10.11
C PRO A 14 29.86 1.35 -9.81
N MET A 15 28.88 1.40 -10.71
CA MET A 15 27.61 2.06 -10.46
C MET A 15 26.98 1.30 -9.30
N VAL A 16 27.19 1.78 -8.07
CA VAL A 16 26.48 1.25 -6.91
C VAL A 16 25.03 1.65 -7.10
N ILE A 17 24.24 0.73 -7.65
CA ILE A 17 22.81 0.89 -7.76
C ILE A 17 22.27 0.76 -6.34
N PHE A 18 22.06 1.89 -5.69
CA PHE A 18 21.31 1.91 -4.44
C PHE A 18 19.90 1.40 -4.76
N ALA A 19 19.58 0.21 -4.24
CA ALA A 19 18.20 -0.25 -4.22
C ALA A 19 17.38 0.74 -3.41
N ASN A 20 16.63 1.61 -4.10
CA ASN A 20 15.68 2.51 -3.47
C ASN A 20 14.50 1.67 -2.96
N ASN A 21 14.63 1.14 -1.74
CA ASN A 21 13.50 0.52 -1.07
C ASN A 21 12.40 1.58 -0.92
N HIS A 22 11.24 1.33 -1.51
CA HIS A 22 10.10 2.24 -1.40
C HIS A 22 9.80 2.45 0.10
N PRO A 23 9.57 3.68 0.59
CA PRO A 23 9.40 3.98 2.02
C PRO A 23 8.41 3.08 2.76
N SER A 24 7.35 2.64 2.07
CA SER A 24 6.38 1.67 2.56
C SER A 24 7.00 0.34 2.96
N LEU A 25 7.95 -0.18 2.18
CA LEU A 25 8.60 -1.46 2.46
C LEU A 25 9.44 -1.39 3.74
N ILE A 26 10.12 -0.25 3.96
CA ILE A 26 10.86 0.03 5.19
C ILE A 26 9.90 0.05 6.38
N TYR A 27 8.78 0.76 6.26
CA TYR A 27 7.76 0.81 7.29
C TYR A 27 7.19 -0.58 7.61
N ILE A 28 6.87 -1.37 6.58
CA ILE A 28 6.35 -2.74 6.73
C ILE A 28 7.39 -3.62 7.44
N GLN A 29 8.64 -3.57 7.00
CA GLN A 29 9.72 -4.34 7.62
C GLN A 29 9.88 -3.96 9.11
N GLN A 30 9.85 -2.67 9.41
CA GLN A 30 10.03 -2.17 10.77
C GLN A 30 8.88 -2.54 11.72
N TYR A 31 7.64 -2.54 11.24
CA TYR A 31 6.46 -2.64 12.10
C TYR A 31 5.61 -3.90 11.93
N SER A 32 5.93 -4.80 11.01
CA SER A 32 5.14 -6.02 10.78
C SER A 32 5.08 -6.95 11.99
N GLU A 33 6.20 -7.15 12.69
CA GLU A 33 6.22 -7.96 13.91
C GLU A 33 5.36 -7.34 15.02
N LEU A 34 5.46 -6.02 15.21
CA LEU A 34 4.64 -5.28 16.17
C LEU A 34 3.15 -5.35 15.79
N ALA A 35 2.81 -5.18 14.52
CA ALA A 35 1.43 -5.30 14.04
C ALA A 35 0.86 -6.71 14.28
N THR A 36 1.67 -7.75 14.08
CA THR A 36 1.28 -9.14 14.32
C THR A 36 1.07 -9.40 15.81
N ARG A 37 1.96 -8.90 16.68
CA ARG A 37 1.78 -8.98 18.14
C ARG A 37 0.52 -8.24 18.60
N GLU A 38 0.25 -7.06 18.04
CA GLU A 38 -0.98 -6.34 18.31
C GLU A 38 -2.21 -7.10 17.82
N MET A 39 -2.19 -7.73 16.64
CA MET A 39 -3.29 -8.57 16.16
C MET A 39 -3.59 -9.72 17.12
N ASN A 40 -2.55 -10.40 17.60
CA ASN A 40 -2.71 -11.49 18.56
C ASN A 40 -3.34 -11.01 19.88
N ALA A 41 -2.90 -9.85 20.40
CA ALA A 41 -3.42 -9.29 21.64
C ALA A 41 -4.83 -8.65 21.51
N SER A 42 -5.13 -8.04 20.36
CA SER A 42 -6.29 -7.17 20.20
C SER A 42 -7.40 -7.75 19.33
N GLY A 43 -7.06 -8.62 18.39
CA GLY A 43 -7.97 -9.13 17.37
C GLY A 43 -8.11 -8.27 16.11
N ILE A 44 -7.42 -7.14 16.02
CA ILE A 44 -7.40 -6.31 14.80
C ILE A 44 -6.42 -6.93 13.79
N PRO A 45 -6.79 -7.17 12.52
CA PRO A 45 -5.88 -7.73 11.51
C PRO A 45 -4.56 -6.96 11.44
N ALA A 46 -3.44 -7.68 11.34
CA ALA A 46 -2.12 -7.08 11.22
C ALA A 46 -2.02 -6.29 9.90
N SER A 47 -2.63 -6.80 8.83
CA SER A 47 -2.74 -6.16 7.53
C SER A 47 -3.42 -4.79 7.61
N ILE A 48 -4.56 -4.71 8.31
CA ILE A 48 -5.30 -3.47 8.56
C ILE A 48 -4.44 -2.49 9.34
N LYS A 49 -3.81 -2.93 10.42
CA LYS A 49 -2.96 -2.06 11.25
C LYS A 49 -1.76 -1.53 10.46
N LEU A 50 -1.12 -2.35 9.63
CA LEU A 50 -0.03 -1.90 8.75
C LEU A 50 -0.51 -0.94 7.66
N ALA A 51 -1.64 -1.22 7.02
CA ALA A 51 -2.19 -0.35 5.98
C ALA A 51 -2.62 1.01 6.53
N GLN A 52 -3.28 1.05 7.68
CA GLN A 52 -3.59 2.29 8.39
C GLN A 52 -2.30 3.01 8.80
N GLY A 53 -1.35 2.32 9.42
CA GLY A 53 -0.06 2.90 9.79
C GLY A 53 0.63 3.54 8.58
N ILE A 54 0.68 2.85 7.45
CA ILE A 54 1.20 3.37 6.19
C ILE A 54 0.47 4.65 5.76
N LEU A 55 -0.86 4.59 5.67
CA LEU A 55 -1.70 5.67 5.15
C LEU A 55 -1.64 6.92 6.03
N GLU A 56 -1.89 6.75 7.33
CA GLU A 56 -2.03 7.85 8.30
C GLU A 56 -0.69 8.51 8.62
N SER A 57 0.40 7.74 8.65
CA SER A 57 1.73 8.27 9.00
C SER A 57 2.56 8.72 7.80
N SER A 58 2.02 8.64 6.57
CA SER A 58 2.81 8.80 5.33
C SER A 58 4.05 7.90 5.33
N TRP A 59 3.85 6.60 5.58
CA TRP A 59 4.92 5.60 5.72
C TRP A 59 5.96 5.98 6.78
N GLY A 60 5.52 6.55 7.90
CA GLY A 60 6.36 6.97 9.03
C GLY A 60 7.04 8.33 8.86
N LYS A 61 6.72 9.08 7.79
CA LYS A 61 7.38 10.35 7.46
C LYS A 61 6.60 11.60 7.83
N SER A 62 5.35 11.46 8.26
CA SER A 62 4.57 12.61 8.74
C SER A 62 5.23 13.21 9.97
N GLU A 63 5.05 14.52 10.17
CA GLU A 63 5.48 15.22 11.38
C GLU A 63 4.96 14.52 12.65
N SER A 64 3.69 14.10 12.62
CA SER A 64 3.02 13.38 13.71
C SER A 64 3.73 12.07 14.07
N ALA A 65 4.21 11.31 13.09
CA ALA A 65 4.94 10.08 13.33
C ALA A 65 6.40 10.34 13.75
N LEU A 66 7.10 11.25 13.07
CA LEU A 66 8.53 11.50 13.31
C LEU A 66 8.83 12.12 14.67
N TYR A 67 8.04 13.12 15.09
CA TYR A 67 8.33 13.89 16.30
C TYR A 67 7.51 13.47 17.51
N TYR A 68 6.34 12.85 17.28
CA TYR A 68 5.38 12.52 18.34
C TYR A 68 5.01 11.03 18.37
N ASN A 69 5.63 10.21 17.52
CA ASN A 69 5.33 8.78 17.37
C ASN A 69 3.83 8.48 17.17
N ASN A 70 3.01 9.42 16.69
CA ASN A 70 1.59 9.18 16.43
C ASN A 70 1.39 8.65 15.01
N HIS A 71 1.39 7.33 14.88
CA HIS A 71 1.35 6.65 13.57
C HIS A 71 -0.06 6.53 12.99
N PHE A 72 -1.11 6.79 13.77
CA PHE A 72 -2.51 6.53 13.40
C PHE A 72 -3.40 7.77 13.47
N GLY A 73 -2.81 8.95 13.70
CA GLY A 73 -3.56 10.21 13.77
C GLY A 73 -4.55 10.30 14.94
N ILE A 74 -4.30 9.59 16.04
CA ILE A 74 -5.28 9.54 17.15
C ILE A 74 -5.35 10.91 17.83
N LYS A 75 -6.53 11.53 17.78
CA LYS A 75 -6.84 12.78 18.45
C LYS A 75 -6.93 12.62 19.98
N CYS A 76 -6.64 13.69 20.70
CA CYS A 76 -6.99 13.80 22.11
C CYS A 76 -8.52 13.71 22.22
N LYS A 77 -9.01 12.81 23.07
CA LYS A 77 -10.40 12.79 23.51
C LYS A 77 -10.42 13.18 24.99
N SER A 78 -11.60 13.41 25.56
CA SER A 78 -11.74 13.87 26.95
C SER A 78 -11.06 12.98 27.99
N ASN A 79 -10.80 11.71 27.67
CA ASN A 79 -10.15 10.74 28.53
C ASN A 79 -8.62 10.63 28.33
N TRP A 80 -8.02 11.42 27.45
CA TRP A 80 -6.57 11.40 27.24
C TRP A 80 -5.88 12.33 28.22
N ASN A 81 -4.94 11.79 29.00
CA ASN A 81 -4.14 12.51 30.00
C ASN A 81 -2.62 12.39 29.76
N GLY A 82 -2.20 11.78 28.65
CA GLY A 82 -0.80 11.66 28.26
C GLY A 82 -0.31 12.87 27.46
N ASP A 83 0.91 12.75 26.95
CA ASP A 83 1.53 13.79 26.12
C ASP A 83 0.68 14.09 24.88
N SER A 84 0.75 15.32 24.39
CA SER A 84 -0.04 15.77 23.24
C SER A 84 0.67 16.87 22.47
N PHE A 85 0.24 17.05 21.23
CA PHE A 85 0.64 18.17 20.37
C PHE A 85 -0.59 18.71 19.64
N ARG A 86 -0.47 19.92 19.08
CA ARG A 86 -1.55 20.58 18.33
C ARG A 86 -1.06 20.95 16.94
N LYS A 87 -1.93 20.76 15.95
CA LYS A 87 -1.72 21.22 14.57
C LYS A 87 -3.07 21.55 13.93
N GLU A 88 -3.07 22.37 12.89
CA GLU A 88 -4.26 22.61 12.09
C GLU A 88 -4.72 21.32 11.41
N ASP A 89 -6.03 21.07 11.43
CA ASP A 89 -6.67 19.88 10.85
C ASP A 89 -8.14 20.22 10.55
N ASP A 90 -9.13 19.75 11.33
CA ASP A 90 -10.56 19.98 11.06
C ASP A 90 -11.42 20.27 12.30
N ASP A 91 -10.83 20.64 13.44
CA ASP A 91 -11.59 21.08 14.63
C ASP A 91 -11.95 22.59 14.51
N TYR A 92 -13.17 22.97 14.90
CA TYR A 92 -13.65 24.36 14.87
C TYR A 92 -14.13 24.81 16.26
N ASP A 93 -13.99 26.09 16.58
CA ASP A 93 -14.57 26.69 17.78
C ASP A 93 -16.10 26.82 17.69
N ARG A 94 -16.74 27.33 18.74
CA ARG A 94 -18.21 27.50 18.78
C ARG A 94 -18.72 28.56 17.79
N GLN A 95 -17.82 29.37 17.25
CA GLN A 95 -18.08 30.44 16.30
C GLN A 95 -17.82 29.97 14.86
N GLY A 96 -17.34 28.73 14.66
CA GLY A 96 -17.06 28.17 13.36
C GLY A 96 -15.69 28.56 12.80
N HIS A 97 -14.75 29.05 13.61
CA HIS A 97 -13.37 29.28 13.20
C HIS A 97 -12.55 28.01 13.37
N LEU A 98 -11.70 27.71 12.39
CA LEU A 98 -10.76 26.58 12.47
C LEU A 98 -9.80 26.79 13.64
N ILE A 99 -9.64 25.77 14.47
CA ILE A 99 -8.71 25.75 15.61
C ILE A 99 -7.77 24.53 15.50
N PRO A 100 -6.54 24.61 16.05
CA PRO A 100 -5.65 23.47 16.08
C PRO A 100 -6.24 22.28 16.84
N SER A 101 -6.42 21.16 16.12
CA SER A 101 -6.81 19.87 16.68
C SER A 101 -5.74 19.36 17.64
N CYS A 102 -6.17 18.75 18.74
CA CYS A 102 -5.27 18.08 19.68
C CYS A 102 -5.04 16.63 19.24
N PHE A 103 -3.78 16.22 19.18
CA PHE A 103 -3.36 14.86 18.89
C PHE A 103 -2.53 14.28 20.03
N ARG A 104 -2.67 12.98 20.26
CA ARG A 104 -1.87 12.24 21.25
C ARG A 104 -0.41 12.20 20.80
N ALA A 105 0.52 12.30 21.74
CA ALA A 105 1.94 12.06 21.51
C ALA A 105 2.38 10.86 22.34
N TYR A 106 3.38 10.14 21.83
CA TYR A 106 3.90 8.93 22.45
C TYR A 106 5.42 8.95 22.48
N LYS A 107 6.00 8.21 23.42
CA LYS A 107 7.45 8.06 23.52
C LYS A 107 8.00 7.12 22.45
N THR A 108 7.19 6.16 22.02
CA THR A 108 7.57 5.16 21.01
C THR A 108 6.43 4.83 20.05
N ALA A 109 6.76 4.39 18.85
CA ALA A 109 5.77 3.85 17.91
C ALA A 109 4.99 2.67 18.51
N SER A 110 5.61 1.85 19.38
CA SER A 110 4.93 0.74 20.05
C SER A 110 3.78 1.20 20.95
N GLU A 111 3.93 2.32 21.64
CA GLU A 111 2.86 2.92 22.44
C GLU A 111 1.70 3.37 21.54
N SER A 112 1.99 3.97 20.39
CA SER A 112 0.96 4.36 19.41
C SER A 112 0.22 3.15 18.82
N TYR A 113 0.93 2.07 18.51
CA TYR A 113 0.36 0.82 18.03
C TYR A 113 -0.58 0.19 19.05
N ARG A 114 -0.17 0.18 20.32
CA ARG A 114 -0.98 -0.31 21.44
C ARG A 114 -2.19 0.58 21.68
N ASP A 115 -2.02 1.89 21.68
CA ASP A 115 -3.11 2.83 21.91
C ASP A 115 -4.14 2.81 20.78
N HIS A 116 -3.72 2.60 19.52
CA HIS A 116 -4.65 2.32 18.42
C HIS A 116 -5.48 1.06 18.68
N SER A 117 -4.86 -0.01 19.18
CA SER A 117 -5.57 -1.23 19.54
C SER A 117 -6.62 -0.96 20.63
N ASN A 118 -6.23 -0.22 21.67
CA ASN A 118 -7.12 0.16 22.76
C ASN A 118 -8.25 1.09 22.30
N PHE A 119 -7.94 2.05 21.42
CA PHE A 119 -8.89 2.98 20.85
C PHE A 119 -10.02 2.26 20.11
N LEU A 120 -9.68 1.28 19.25
CA LEU A 120 -10.69 0.49 18.54
C LEU A 120 -11.45 -0.44 19.49
N LYS A 121 -10.77 -1.16 20.38
CA LYS A 121 -11.41 -2.12 21.30
C LYS A 121 -12.36 -1.47 22.29
N ASN A 122 -11.98 -0.33 22.86
CA ASN A 122 -12.73 0.29 23.95
C ASN A 122 -13.82 1.25 23.47
N ASN A 123 -13.93 1.48 22.17
CA ASN A 123 -14.95 2.35 21.60
C ASN A 123 -16.06 1.52 20.97
N VAL A 124 -17.23 1.54 21.60
CA VAL A 124 -18.42 0.75 21.20
C VAL A 124 -18.79 0.92 19.72
N ARG A 125 -18.46 2.07 19.13
CA ARG A 125 -18.59 2.36 17.69
C ARG A 125 -17.99 1.27 16.81
N TYR A 126 -16.84 0.69 17.19
CA TYR A 126 -16.13 -0.31 16.41
C TYR A 126 -16.40 -1.76 16.88
N SER A 127 -17.25 -1.96 17.89
CA SER A 127 -17.47 -3.27 18.52
C SER A 127 -17.86 -4.37 17.52
N LYS A 128 -18.65 -4.04 16.50
CA LYS A 128 -19.07 -4.99 15.45
C LYS A 128 -17.90 -5.54 14.62
N LEU A 129 -16.81 -4.79 14.49
CA LEU A 129 -15.64 -5.24 13.72
C LEU A 129 -14.98 -6.45 14.39
N PHE A 130 -15.04 -6.54 15.71
CA PHE A 130 -14.46 -7.65 16.47
C PHE A 130 -15.29 -8.94 16.40
N GLN A 131 -16.39 -8.95 15.65
CA GLN A 131 -17.15 -10.16 15.30
C GLN A 131 -16.69 -10.75 13.95
N LEU A 132 -15.87 -10.02 13.20
CA LEU A 132 -15.27 -10.50 11.95
C LEU A 132 -14.05 -11.36 12.24
N GLU A 133 -13.77 -12.28 11.32
CA GLU A 133 -12.52 -13.04 11.35
C GLU A 133 -11.31 -12.11 11.20
N LYS A 134 -10.21 -12.46 11.87
CA LYS A 134 -8.97 -11.65 11.83
C LYS A 134 -8.29 -11.66 10.44
N THR A 135 -8.71 -12.56 9.56
CA THR A 135 -8.25 -12.66 8.18
C THR A 135 -9.14 -11.91 7.19
N ASP A 136 -10.30 -11.41 7.62
CA ASP A 136 -11.27 -10.71 6.75
C ASP A 136 -10.97 -9.21 6.67
N TYR A 137 -9.80 -8.87 6.14
CA TYR A 137 -9.35 -7.48 6.05
C TYR A 137 -10.28 -6.60 5.20
N ILE A 138 -11.01 -7.17 4.24
CA ILE A 138 -11.93 -6.43 3.38
C ILE A 138 -13.10 -5.89 4.21
N ASN A 139 -13.80 -6.75 4.95
CA ASN A 139 -14.92 -6.29 5.78
C ASN A 139 -14.45 -5.44 6.96
N TRP A 140 -13.23 -5.67 7.48
CA TRP A 140 -12.62 -4.76 8.43
C TRP A 140 -12.43 -3.35 7.86
N ALA A 141 -11.88 -3.21 6.65
CA ALA A 141 -11.67 -1.91 6.01
C ALA A 141 -13.00 -1.18 5.73
N ILE A 142 -13.99 -1.90 5.20
CA ILE A 142 -15.34 -1.36 4.96
C ILE A 142 -15.99 -0.93 6.27
N GLY A 143 -15.94 -1.79 7.28
CA GLY A 143 -16.52 -1.51 8.59
C GLY A 143 -15.84 -0.33 9.30
N LEU A 144 -14.52 -0.17 9.18
CA LEU A 144 -13.80 1.01 9.70
C LEU A 144 -14.33 2.31 9.06
N GLN A 145 -14.56 2.31 7.75
CA GLN A 145 -15.15 3.45 7.05
C GLN A 145 -16.59 3.71 7.51
N GLN A 146 -17.43 2.68 7.58
CA GLN A 146 -18.83 2.81 8.02
C GLN A 146 -18.93 3.28 9.47
N CYS A 147 -17.99 2.88 10.32
CA CYS A 147 -17.89 3.34 11.70
C CYS A 147 -17.37 4.79 11.80
N GLY A 148 -16.91 5.40 10.70
CA GLY A 148 -16.41 6.76 10.68
C GLY A 148 -15.03 6.89 11.34
N TYR A 149 -14.10 5.98 11.03
CA TYR A 149 -12.70 6.14 11.39
C TYR A 149 -12.08 7.37 10.68
N ALA A 150 -12.36 7.53 9.39
CA ALA A 150 -11.92 8.66 8.57
C ALA A 150 -13.13 9.31 7.87
N THR A 151 -12.98 10.59 7.50
CA THR A 151 -13.99 11.35 6.74
C THR A 151 -13.95 11.06 5.23
N SER A 152 -12.85 10.49 4.74
CA SER A 152 -12.65 10.17 3.32
C SER A 152 -13.61 9.07 2.85
N LYS A 153 -14.29 9.31 1.73
CA LYS A 153 -15.28 8.39 1.13
C LYS A 153 -14.67 7.13 0.53
N ASP A 154 -13.36 7.16 0.26
CA ASP A 154 -12.58 6.09 -0.36
C ASP A 154 -11.62 5.41 0.63
N TYR A 155 -11.83 5.59 1.94
CA TYR A 155 -10.94 5.08 2.98
C TYR A 155 -10.75 3.55 2.92
N ALA A 156 -11.85 2.81 2.85
CA ALA A 156 -11.81 1.35 2.76
C ALA A 156 -11.05 0.89 1.52
N LEU A 157 -11.31 1.53 0.37
CA LEU A 157 -10.62 1.23 -0.89
C LEU A 157 -9.11 1.46 -0.79
N LYS A 158 -8.68 2.55 -0.14
CA LYS A 158 -7.26 2.84 0.08
C LYS A 158 -6.58 1.78 0.95
N LEU A 159 -7.26 1.32 2.00
CA LEU A 159 -6.71 0.27 2.86
C LEU A 159 -6.58 -1.06 2.11
N ILE A 160 -7.63 -1.47 1.39
CA ILE A 160 -7.62 -2.71 0.59
C ILE A 160 -6.53 -2.64 -0.48
N ASP A 161 -6.42 -1.52 -1.21
CA ASP A 161 -5.36 -1.28 -2.20
C ASP A 161 -3.96 -1.44 -1.59
N LEU A 162 -3.72 -0.88 -0.40
CA LEU A 162 -2.43 -1.00 0.28
C LEU A 162 -2.14 -2.44 0.74
N ILE A 163 -3.16 -3.12 1.29
CA ILE A 163 -3.04 -4.51 1.73
C ILE A 163 -2.66 -5.41 0.56
N GLU A 164 -3.36 -5.30 -0.55
CA GLU A 164 -3.11 -6.14 -1.72
C GLU A 164 -1.80 -5.77 -2.42
N LYS A 165 -1.53 -4.47 -2.62
CA LYS A 165 -0.29 -3.98 -3.26
C LYS A 165 0.96 -4.49 -2.56
N TYR A 166 0.94 -4.57 -1.23
CA TYR A 166 2.09 -4.99 -0.42
C TYR A 166 1.96 -6.40 0.16
N ASN A 167 0.90 -7.13 -0.23
CA ASN A 167 0.59 -8.48 0.28
C ASN A 167 0.62 -8.53 1.83
N LEU A 168 -0.06 -7.59 2.49
CA LEU A 168 -0.02 -7.45 3.95
C LEU A 168 -0.84 -8.53 4.68
N GLN A 169 -1.81 -9.14 4.02
CA GLN A 169 -2.63 -10.23 4.57
C GLN A 169 -1.81 -11.47 4.96
N ARG A 170 -0.59 -11.62 4.45
CA ARG A 170 0.34 -12.67 4.91
C ARG A 170 0.73 -12.53 6.39
N PHE A 171 0.56 -11.35 6.98
CA PHE A 171 0.79 -11.11 8.40
C PHE A 171 -0.43 -11.45 9.28
N ASP A 172 -1.58 -11.76 8.68
CA ASP A 172 -2.81 -12.11 9.41
C ASP A 172 -2.85 -13.58 9.86
N GLN A 173 -1.85 -14.37 9.47
CA GLN A 173 -1.77 -15.79 9.82
C GLN A 173 -1.31 -15.98 11.27
N VAL A 174 -2.04 -16.81 12.02
CA VAL A 174 -1.67 -17.20 13.39
C VAL A 174 -0.33 -17.93 13.34
N GLY A 175 0.66 -17.47 14.12
CA GLY A 175 2.03 -18.04 14.10
C GLY A 175 2.94 -17.48 13.01
N ALA A 176 2.53 -16.45 12.26
CA ALA A 176 3.36 -15.84 11.22
C ALA A 176 4.76 -15.46 11.73
N VAL A 177 4.89 -14.99 12.98
CA VAL A 177 6.18 -14.58 13.58
C VAL A 177 7.24 -15.69 13.56
N GLU A 178 6.84 -16.97 13.60
CA GLU A 178 7.78 -18.11 13.55
C GLU A 178 8.15 -18.52 12.11
N ASN A 179 7.38 -18.10 11.10
CA ASN A 179 7.53 -18.51 9.70
C ASN A 179 7.80 -17.34 8.73
N LEU A 180 8.12 -16.15 9.24
CA LEU A 180 8.53 -15.02 8.40
C LEU A 180 9.91 -15.33 7.78
N SER A 181 9.89 -15.97 6.61
CA SER A 181 10.99 -15.83 5.66
C SER A 181 11.26 -14.33 5.48
N PRO A 182 12.53 -13.89 5.48
CA PRO A 182 12.86 -12.49 5.20
C PRO A 182 12.09 -12.02 3.98
N LEU A 183 11.69 -10.76 3.97
CA LEU A 183 11.16 -10.10 2.79
C LEU A 183 12.11 -10.30 1.59
N LYS A 184 11.98 -11.43 0.88
CA LYS A 184 12.56 -11.65 -0.43
C LYS A 184 11.63 -10.95 -1.40
N TYR A 185 11.74 -9.62 -1.43
CA TYR A 185 11.44 -8.94 -2.66
C TYR A 185 12.55 -9.35 -3.62
N ASP A 186 12.22 -10.15 -4.63
CA ASP A 186 13.03 -10.23 -5.85
C ASP A 186 12.91 -8.85 -6.51
N LEU A 187 13.71 -7.90 -6.01
CA LEU A 187 13.92 -6.63 -6.67
C LEU A 187 14.37 -6.95 -8.11
N PRO A 188 13.79 -6.29 -9.14
CA PRO A 188 14.29 -6.46 -10.50
C PRO A 188 15.79 -6.18 -10.48
N GLN A 189 16.58 -7.19 -10.80
CA GLN A 189 18.02 -7.00 -10.97
C GLN A 189 18.20 -5.96 -12.08
N PRO A 190 19.18 -5.05 -11.95
CA PRO A 190 19.47 -4.08 -13.00
C PRO A 190 19.75 -4.83 -14.30
N VAL A 191 18.89 -4.66 -15.29
CA VAL A 191 19.09 -5.20 -16.63
C VAL A 191 20.37 -4.60 -17.19
N THR A 192 21.39 -5.44 -17.35
CA THR A 192 22.62 -5.09 -18.07
C THR A 192 22.25 -4.65 -19.48
N PRO A 193 22.74 -3.50 -19.97
CA PRO A 193 22.51 -3.10 -21.36
C PRO A 193 23.04 -4.19 -22.29
N GLN A 194 22.14 -4.87 -23.01
CA GLN A 194 22.55 -5.74 -24.10
C GLN A 194 23.00 -4.84 -25.26
N GLU A 195 24.20 -5.15 -25.76
CA GLU A 195 24.86 -4.48 -26.88
C GLU A 195 23.99 -4.59 -28.14
N VAL A 196 23.32 -3.50 -28.50
CA VAL A 196 22.50 -3.43 -29.71
C VAL A 196 23.44 -3.26 -30.90
N SER A 197 23.60 -4.30 -31.70
CA SER A 197 24.32 -4.25 -32.98
C SER A 197 23.73 -3.19 -33.91
N PRO A 198 24.53 -2.50 -34.75
CA PRO A 198 24.08 -1.34 -35.51
C PRO A 198 23.04 -1.73 -36.56
N ILE A 199 21.84 -1.14 -36.49
CA ILE A 199 20.86 -1.18 -37.58
C ILE A 199 21.14 0.01 -38.50
N THR A 200 21.55 -0.28 -39.73
CA THR A 200 21.67 0.69 -40.83
C THR A 200 20.29 1.24 -41.19
N VAL A 201 20.11 2.56 -41.11
CA VAL A 201 18.90 3.27 -41.56
C VAL A 201 19.18 3.93 -42.91
N PRO A 202 18.44 3.63 -43.98
CA PRO A 202 18.51 4.39 -45.23
C PRO A 202 17.93 5.81 -45.04
N GLN A 203 18.63 6.79 -45.61
CA GLN A 203 18.25 8.20 -45.62
C GLN A 203 17.15 8.45 -46.67
N GLU A 204 16.03 9.05 -46.25
CA GLU A 204 15.29 9.98 -47.11
C GLU A 204 14.53 10.99 -46.24
N ILE A 205 14.69 12.27 -46.59
CA ILE A 205 14.28 13.46 -45.84
C ILE A 205 12.99 14.01 -46.48
N LEU A 206 12.02 14.47 -45.69
CA LEU A 206 11.28 15.71 -46.02
C LEU A 206 10.94 16.53 -44.75
N PRO A 207 11.06 17.87 -44.80
CA PRO A 207 11.00 18.74 -43.63
C PRO A 207 9.57 19.27 -43.40
N ILE A 208 9.09 19.30 -42.16
CA ILE A 208 7.89 20.05 -41.79
C ILE A 208 8.14 20.82 -40.48
N GLU A 209 7.64 22.05 -40.50
CA GLU A 209 7.90 23.22 -39.66
C GLU A 209 7.65 23.07 -38.15
N ARG A 210 8.32 23.97 -37.42
CA ARG A 210 8.19 24.16 -35.98
C ARG A 210 6.90 24.88 -35.63
N GLU A 211 6.10 24.29 -34.76
CA GLU A 211 5.27 25.01 -33.81
C GLU A 211 5.32 24.33 -32.43
N SER A 212 5.66 25.11 -31.40
CA SER A 212 5.41 24.75 -29.99
C SER A 212 3.96 25.15 -29.64
N PRO A 213 3.22 24.51 -28.72
CA PRO A 213 3.60 24.48 -27.30
C PRO A 213 3.03 23.32 -26.42
N ARG A 214 3.53 23.27 -25.17
CA ARG A 214 3.03 22.54 -23.97
C ARG A 214 3.29 21.03 -23.89
N THR A 215 3.90 20.58 -22.78
CA THR A 215 3.29 19.54 -21.94
C THR A 215 3.93 19.37 -20.56
N ARG A 216 3.03 19.20 -19.58
CA ARG A 216 3.24 18.70 -18.21
C ARG A 216 3.71 17.25 -18.29
N ILE A 217 4.83 16.92 -17.65
CA ILE A 217 5.34 15.55 -17.57
C ILE A 217 4.33 14.69 -16.78
N LYS A 218 3.78 13.66 -17.44
CA LYS A 218 3.21 12.48 -16.80
C LYS A 218 4.31 11.42 -16.86
N GLU A 219 4.86 11.04 -15.71
CA GLU A 219 5.70 9.85 -15.63
C GLU A 219 4.79 8.62 -15.49
N GLU A 220 4.76 7.82 -16.55
CA GLU A 220 4.14 6.51 -16.63
C GLU A 220 5.28 5.49 -16.49
N TYR A 221 5.37 4.81 -15.34
CA TYR A 221 6.30 3.69 -15.15
C TYR A 221 5.50 2.38 -15.08
N LEU A 222 5.66 1.60 -16.16
CA LEU A 222 5.24 0.20 -16.29
C LEU A 222 6.22 -0.70 -15.52
N LEU A 223 5.73 -1.47 -14.55
CA LEU A 223 6.43 -2.64 -14.04
C LEU A 223 5.42 -3.69 -13.54
N PHE A 224 5.07 -4.62 -14.43
CA PHE A 224 4.44 -5.90 -14.10
C PHE A 224 5.20 -6.99 -14.83
N ASP A 225 5.78 -7.91 -14.05
CA ASP A 225 5.61 -9.35 -14.16
C ASP A 225 6.10 -9.96 -12.83
N ILE A 226 5.53 -11.12 -12.45
CA ILE A 226 5.64 -11.87 -11.18
C ILE A 226 4.46 -11.65 -10.21
N ILE A 227 3.34 -12.33 -10.50
CA ILE A 227 2.45 -12.89 -9.45
C ILE A 227 2.43 -14.40 -9.67
N PRO A 228 2.78 -15.25 -8.68
CA PRO A 228 2.56 -16.67 -8.78
C PRO A 228 1.06 -16.98 -8.80
N ASN A 229 0.63 -17.57 -9.91
CA ASN A 229 -0.68 -18.15 -10.11
C ASN A 229 -0.85 -19.39 -9.23
N GLN A 230 -1.32 -19.23 -7.99
CA GLN A 230 -1.66 -20.34 -7.10
C GLN A 230 -3.08 -20.15 -6.50
N TYR A 231 -4.04 -19.67 -7.30
CA TYR A 231 -5.47 -19.83 -7.01
C TYR A 231 -6.27 -20.00 -8.32
N LYS A 232 -5.84 -20.94 -9.17
CA LYS A 232 -6.63 -21.43 -10.30
C LYS A 232 -6.16 -22.83 -10.72
N GLN A 233 -6.46 -23.83 -9.89
CA GLN A 233 -6.79 -25.20 -10.28
C GLN A 233 -6.90 -26.04 -9.01
N ASN A 234 -8.10 -26.58 -8.77
CA ASN A 234 -8.34 -27.95 -8.36
C ASN A 234 -9.86 -28.12 -8.18
N ASN A 235 -10.53 -28.44 -9.29
CA ASN A 235 -11.76 -29.22 -9.26
C ASN A 235 -11.33 -30.68 -9.03
N ILE A 236 -11.75 -31.29 -7.91
CA ILE A 236 -12.30 -32.65 -7.75
C ILE A 236 -12.67 -32.85 -6.25
N VAL A 237 -13.98 -32.80 -6.02
CA VAL A 237 -14.86 -33.51 -5.05
C VAL A 237 -14.31 -34.00 -3.70
N GLU A 238 -14.81 -33.42 -2.59
CA GLU A 238 -15.45 -34.17 -1.50
C GLU A 238 -16.36 -33.24 -0.67
N THR A 239 -17.63 -33.62 -0.48
CA THR A 239 -18.62 -32.86 0.27
C THR A 239 -18.32 -32.95 1.77
N VAL A 240 -17.76 -31.89 2.33
CA VAL A 240 -17.77 -31.66 3.78
C VAL A 240 -18.78 -30.56 4.06
N GLU A 241 -19.90 -30.93 4.69
CA GLU A 241 -20.88 -29.97 5.18
C GLU A 241 -20.19 -28.99 6.15
N THR A 242 -20.12 -27.72 5.75
CA THR A 242 -19.70 -26.64 6.64
C THR A 242 -20.91 -26.22 7.48
N PRO A 243 -20.75 -26.05 8.81
CA PRO A 243 -21.85 -25.60 9.67
C PRO A 243 -22.27 -24.17 9.29
N PRO A 244 -23.56 -23.81 9.46
CA PRO A 244 -24.13 -22.62 8.86
C PRO A 244 -23.47 -21.36 9.39
N VAL A 245 -22.84 -20.60 8.48
CA VAL A 245 -22.45 -19.21 8.71
C VAL A 245 -23.72 -18.44 9.07
N LYS A 246 -23.81 -18.01 10.33
CA LYS A 246 -24.85 -17.11 10.78
C LYS A 246 -24.52 -15.72 10.23
N SER A 247 -24.97 -15.44 9.01
CA SER A 247 -24.85 -14.14 8.36
C SER A 247 -25.54 -13.08 9.22
N MET A 248 -24.74 -12.15 9.74
CA MET A 248 -25.25 -10.98 10.42
C MET A 248 -25.45 -9.90 9.34
N ASN A 249 -26.70 -9.51 9.11
CA ASN A 249 -27.10 -8.48 8.14
C ASN A 249 -26.59 -7.09 8.58
N LEU A 250 -25.30 -6.83 8.32
CA LEU A 250 -24.79 -5.48 8.03
C LEU A 250 -25.09 -5.24 6.55
N SER A 251 -25.76 -4.14 6.20
CA SER A 251 -26.34 -3.88 4.87
C SER A 251 -25.41 -4.32 3.71
N THR A 252 -25.74 -5.47 3.11
CA THR A 252 -24.93 -6.16 2.11
C THR A 252 -24.76 -5.36 0.82
N GLU A 253 -25.71 -4.49 0.50
CA GLU A 253 -25.70 -3.65 -0.71
C GLU A 253 -24.52 -2.67 -0.74
N THR A 254 -24.18 -2.05 0.39
CA THR A 254 -23.06 -1.08 0.43
C THR A 254 -21.70 -1.77 0.33
N ASN A 255 -21.59 -3.00 0.84
CA ASN A 255 -20.34 -3.75 0.78
C ASN A 255 -20.10 -4.28 -0.64
N GLU A 256 -21.14 -4.76 -1.30
CA GLU A 256 -21.08 -5.19 -2.70
C GLU A 256 -20.76 -4.02 -3.64
N GLU A 257 -21.31 -2.82 -3.45
CA GLU A 257 -20.95 -1.67 -4.29
C GLU A 257 -19.49 -1.24 -4.13
N VAL A 258 -18.95 -1.25 -2.91
CA VAL A 258 -17.53 -0.98 -2.65
C VAL A 258 -16.67 -2.07 -3.27
N LEU A 259 -17.06 -3.34 -3.13
CA LEU A 259 -16.36 -4.48 -3.75
C LEU A 259 -16.44 -4.47 -5.28
N ILE A 260 -17.57 -4.09 -5.87
CA ILE A 260 -17.74 -3.93 -7.32
C ILE A 260 -16.90 -2.76 -7.80
N THR A 261 -16.90 -1.64 -7.08
CA THR A 261 -16.06 -0.48 -7.40
C THR A 261 -14.58 -0.83 -7.30
N PHE A 262 -14.21 -1.57 -6.26
CA PHE A 262 -12.87 -2.12 -6.06
C PHE A 262 -12.49 -3.04 -7.21
N ARG A 263 -13.27 -4.09 -7.47
CA ARG A 263 -13.06 -5.05 -8.57
C ARG A 263 -13.00 -4.36 -9.92
N ARG A 264 -13.87 -3.38 -10.20
CA ARG A 264 -13.80 -2.58 -11.44
C ARG A 264 -12.55 -1.71 -11.50
N SER A 265 -12.11 -1.11 -10.40
CA SER A 265 -10.88 -0.32 -10.33
C SER A 265 -9.65 -1.22 -10.50
N TYR A 266 -9.67 -2.39 -9.88
CA TYR A 266 -8.67 -3.44 -9.96
C TYR A 266 -8.59 -4.00 -11.40
N ASP A 267 -9.71 -4.42 -11.97
CA ASP A 267 -9.83 -4.92 -13.35
C ASP A 267 -9.48 -3.84 -14.37
N LYS A 268 -9.86 -2.58 -14.18
CA LYS A 268 -9.44 -1.49 -15.09
C LYS A 268 -7.94 -1.30 -15.06
N ARG A 269 -7.32 -1.27 -13.87
CA ARG A 269 -5.86 -1.25 -13.74
C ARG A 269 -5.25 -2.46 -14.46
N TYR A 270 -5.78 -3.67 -14.24
CA TYR A 270 -5.32 -4.91 -14.88
C TYR A 270 -5.49 -4.93 -16.41
N GLN A 271 -6.62 -4.43 -16.93
CA GLN A 271 -6.89 -4.35 -18.37
C GLN A 271 -6.05 -3.28 -19.07
N GLN A 272 -5.67 -2.22 -18.37
CA GLN A 272 -4.76 -1.19 -18.89
C GLN A 272 -3.34 -1.74 -19.01
N ILE A 273 -2.94 -2.65 -18.12
CA ILE A 273 -1.67 -3.38 -18.13
C ILE A 273 -1.66 -4.50 -19.19
N ALA A 274 -2.78 -5.21 -19.39
CA ALA A 274 -2.89 -6.33 -20.32
C ALA A 274 -2.98 -5.93 -21.82
N ARG A 275 -3.12 -4.63 -22.14
CA ARG A 275 -3.12 -4.15 -23.53
C ARG A 275 -1.69 -3.97 -24.04
N LYS A 276 -1.07 -5.04 -24.54
CA LYS A 276 0.10 -4.92 -25.44
C LYS A 276 -0.29 -4.04 -26.64
N PRO A 277 0.57 -3.10 -27.10
CA PRO A 277 0.31 -2.42 -28.36
C PRO A 277 0.24 -3.46 -29.48
N ARG A 278 -0.90 -3.51 -30.19
CA ARG A 278 -1.04 -4.27 -31.44
C ARG A 278 -0.11 -3.61 -32.46
N ILE A 279 1.07 -4.19 -32.67
CA ILE A 279 1.89 -3.90 -33.84
C ILE A 279 1.04 -4.36 -35.05
N ARG A 280 0.49 -3.39 -35.79
CA ARG A 280 -0.12 -3.67 -37.10
C ARG A 280 1.01 -4.06 -38.05
N ASN A 281 1.18 -5.36 -38.29
CA ASN A 281 1.89 -5.81 -39.49
C ASN A 281 1.01 -5.50 -40.70
N SER A 282 1.25 -4.36 -41.35
CA SER A 282 0.77 -4.14 -42.71
C SER A 282 1.65 -4.98 -43.64
N GLN A 283 1.18 -6.19 -43.97
CA GLN A 283 1.61 -6.82 -45.22
C GLN A 283 1.11 -5.94 -46.37
N ARG A 284 2.03 -5.21 -47.01
CA ARG A 284 1.80 -4.71 -48.37
C ARG A 284 2.25 -5.80 -49.34
N ARG A 285 1.30 -6.27 -50.14
CA ARG A 285 1.58 -6.63 -51.54
C ARG A 285 1.66 -5.34 -52.34
#